data_AF-A0A2A4MKB6-F1
#
_entry.id   AF-A0A2A4MKB6-F1
#
_cell.length_a   1.000
_cell.length_b   1.000
_cell.length_c   1.000
_cell.angle_alpha   90.00
_cell.angle_beta   90.00
_cell.angle_gamma   90.00
#
_symmetry.space_group_name_H-M   'P 1'
#
loop_
_entity.id
_entity.type
_entity.pdbx_description
1 polymer ?
#
loop_
_entity_poly.entity_id
_entity_poly.type
_entity_poly.pdbx_seq_one_letter_code
_entity_poly.pdbx_strand_id
1 'polypeptide(L)'
;MSTVKLRHQQSGLSLIELIVVIAIIALLTSAAIPSYQNHIQRKNIALARVDIQSIELAIVHYDVTMGGLPDDLAKLRMDDMLNPWGQPYEFLNHTNVKGNGQFRKFKGEVPLNSDYDLYSIGPDSASNGPLTAATSRDDIVRAANDAFVGLGANFGDFGNSDSQQ
;
A
#
# COMPACT_ATOMS: atom_id res chain seq x y z
N MET A 1 -21.27 -3.25 75.44
CA MET A 1 -21.41 -3.07 73.97
C MET A 1 -20.09 -3.46 73.33
N SER A 2 -20.05 -4.58 72.60
CA SER A 2 -18.83 -5.08 71.94
C SER A 2 -18.82 -4.60 70.49
N THR A 3 -17.82 -3.78 70.14
CA THR A 3 -17.61 -3.28 68.77
C THR A 3 -16.83 -4.29 67.95
N VAL A 4 -17.48 -4.89 66.96
CA VAL A 4 -16.85 -5.80 65.99
C VAL A 4 -15.94 -5.01 65.06
N LYS A 5 -14.64 -5.31 65.09
CA LYS A 5 -13.62 -4.70 64.24
C LYS A 5 -13.48 -5.52 62.97
N LEU A 6 -13.95 -4.99 61.83
CA LEU A 6 -13.78 -5.63 60.53
C LEU A 6 -12.31 -5.57 60.12
N ARG A 7 -11.65 -6.73 60.07
CA ARG A 7 -10.29 -6.88 59.50
C ARG A 7 -10.38 -6.63 57.99
N HIS A 8 -9.86 -5.50 57.53
CA HIS A 8 -9.54 -5.31 56.12
C HIS A 8 -8.37 -6.24 55.77
N GLN A 9 -8.64 -7.28 54.99
CA GLN A 9 -7.59 -8.11 54.38
C GLN A 9 -7.01 -7.30 53.22
N GLN A 10 -5.84 -6.69 53.43
CA GLN A 10 -5.06 -6.15 52.31
C GLN A 10 -4.41 -7.32 51.57
N SER A 11 -4.98 -7.71 50.44
CA SER A 11 -4.35 -8.63 49.48
C SER A 11 -3.38 -7.83 48.60
N GLY A 12 -2.08 -8.03 48.80
CA GLY A 12 -1.03 -7.52 47.91
C GLY A 12 -0.65 -8.56 46.87
N LEU A 13 -0.29 -8.11 45.65
CA LEU A 13 0.27 -8.98 44.61
C LEU A 13 1.67 -9.46 45.02
N SER A 14 1.97 -10.73 44.75
CA SER A 14 3.32 -11.25 44.93
C SER A 14 4.26 -10.82 43.80
N LEU A 15 5.55 -10.70 44.10
CA LEU A 15 6.57 -10.42 43.08
C LEU A 15 6.58 -11.48 41.97
N ILE A 16 6.33 -12.75 42.33
CA ILE A 16 6.29 -13.83 41.34
C ILE A 16 5.08 -13.71 40.41
N GLU A 17 3.92 -13.27 40.92
CA GLU A 17 2.74 -13.05 40.08
C GLU A 17 3.00 -11.96 39.05
N LEU A 18 3.66 -10.87 39.45
CA LEU A 18 4.03 -9.82 38.53
C LEU A 18 4.99 -10.31 37.44
N ILE A 19 5.99 -11.13 37.80
CA ILE A 19 6.94 -11.70 36.83
C ILE A 19 6.23 -12.63 35.84
N VAL A 20 5.31 -13.48 36.32
CA VAL A 20 4.54 -14.39 35.46
C VAL A 20 3.62 -13.60 34.53
N VAL A 21 2.94 -12.55 35.01
CA VAL A 21 2.08 -11.70 34.19
C VAL A 21 2.89 -11.00 33.10
N ILE A 22 4.05 -10.42 33.44
CA ILE A 22 4.92 -9.76 32.46
C ILE A 22 5.43 -10.77 31.42
N ALA A 23 5.81 -11.98 31.85
CA ALA A 23 6.24 -13.03 30.93
C ALA A 23 5.14 -13.43 29.93
N ILE A 24 3.90 -13.58 30.40
CA ILE A 24 2.75 -13.88 29.53
C ILE A 24 2.50 -12.73 28.56
N ILE A 25 2.50 -11.48 29.03
CA ILE A 25 2.32 -10.31 28.17
C ILE A 25 3.40 -10.26 27.09
N ALA A 26 4.68 -10.44 27.45
CA ALA A 26 5.78 -10.42 26.49
C ALA A 26 5.63 -11.48 25.38
N LEU A 27 5.24 -12.71 25.76
CA LEU A 27 4.96 -13.78 24.82
C LEU A 27 3.81 -13.43 23.87
N LEU A 28 2.71 -12.90 24.40
CA LEU A 28 1.57 -12.48 23.58
C LEU A 28 1.93 -11.32 22.64
N THR A 29 2.63 -10.30 23.14
CA THR A 29 3.00 -9.12 22.34
C THR A 29 3.95 -9.47 21.20
N SER A 30 4.85 -10.43 21.41
CA SER A 30 5.81 -10.90 20.40
C SER A 30 5.10 -11.42 19.14
N ALA A 31 4.00 -12.15 19.31
CA ALA A 31 3.20 -12.64 18.18
C ALA A 31 2.15 -11.62 17.69
N ALA A 32 1.57 -10.82 18.60
CA ALA A 32 0.47 -9.93 18.28
C ALA A 32 0.88 -8.74 17.41
N ILE A 33 2.02 -8.10 17.68
CA ILE A 33 2.48 -6.90 16.95
C ILE A 33 2.70 -7.17 15.45
N PRO A 34 3.52 -8.15 15.03
CA PRO A 34 3.75 -8.41 13.60
C PRO A 34 2.46 -8.85 12.89
N SER A 35 1.60 -9.61 13.57
CA SER A 35 0.29 -10.01 13.03
C SER A 35 -0.60 -8.80 12.72
N TYR A 36 -0.68 -7.85 13.65
CA TYR A 36 -1.44 -6.62 13.48
C TYR A 36 -0.86 -5.73 12.36
N GLN A 37 0.47 -5.56 12.32
CA GLN A 37 1.15 -4.81 11.25
C GLN A 37 0.85 -5.39 9.86
N ASN A 38 0.95 -6.72 9.71
CA ASN A 38 0.62 -7.41 8.46
C ASN A 38 -0.86 -7.23 8.06
N HIS A 39 -1.78 -7.20 9.03
CA HIS A 39 -3.20 -6.95 8.76
C HIS A 39 -3.42 -5.53 8.23
N ILE A 40 -2.83 -4.51 8.87
CA ILE A 40 -2.93 -3.12 8.40
C ILE A 40 -2.27 -2.96 7.03
N GLN A 41 -1.13 -3.60 6.78
CA GLN A 41 -0.45 -3.52 5.49
C GLN A 41 -1.33 -4.10 4.37
N ARG A 42 -1.93 -5.28 4.56
CA ARG A 42 -2.86 -5.86 3.58
C ARG A 42 -4.07 -4.96 3.32
N LYS A 43 -4.62 -4.37 4.37
CA LYS A 43 -5.74 -3.42 4.27
C LYS A 43 -5.34 -2.20 3.44
N ASN A 44 -4.18 -1.61 3.73
CA ASN A 44 -3.67 -0.43 3.02
C ASN A 44 -3.41 -0.76 1.54
N ILE A 45 -2.78 -1.90 1.25
CA ILE A 45 -2.60 -2.35 -0.14
C ILE A 45 -3.95 -2.50 -0.86
N ALA A 46 -4.95 -3.08 -0.21
CA ALA A 46 -6.28 -3.22 -0.80
C ALA A 46 -6.95 -1.87 -1.09
N LEU A 47 -6.86 -0.91 -0.16
CA LEU A 47 -7.36 0.45 -0.36
C LEU A 47 -6.66 1.14 -1.54
N ALA A 48 -5.33 1.09 -1.59
CA ALA A 48 -4.58 1.70 -2.69
C ALA A 48 -4.94 1.13 -4.07
N ARG A 49 -5.25 -0.18 -4.16
CA ARG A 49 -5.74 -0.79 -5.41
C ARG A 49 -7.10 -0.24 -5.83
N VAL A 50 -8.04 -0.12 -4.89
CA VAL A 50 -9.38 0.43 -5.15
C VAL A 50 -9.29 1.90 -5.58
N ASP A 51 -8.41 2.67 -4.94
CA ASP A 51 -8.16 4.05 -5.28
C ASP A 51 -7.58 4.19 -6.69
N ILE A 52 -6.57 3.37 -7.05
CA ILE A 52 -5.99 3.34 -8.41
C ILE A 52 -7.07 3.04 -9.45
N GLN A 53 -7.92 2.04 -9.21
CA GLN A 53 -9.05 1.72 -10.12
C GLN A 53 -10.04 2.87 -10.24
N SER A 54 -10.27 3.62 -9.16
CA SER A 54 -11.16 4.79 -9.16
C SER A 54 -10.58 5.95 -9.97
N ILE A 55 -9.26 6.18 -9.85
CA ILE A 55 -8.53 7.17 -10.65
C ILE A 55 -8.54 6.76 -12.13
N GLU A 56 -8.28 5.50 -12.44
CA GLU A 56 -8.35 4.96 -13.80
C GLU A 56 -9.72 5.19 -14.45
N LEU A 57 -10.82 4.92 -13.73
CA LEU A 57 -12.16 5.21 -14.22
C LEU A 57 -12.36 6.70 -14.55
N ALA A 58 -11.83 7.60 -13.71
CA ALA A 58 -11.88 9.03 -13.95
C ALA A 58 -11.04 9.45 -15.17
N ILE A 59 -9.86 8.84 -15.37
CA ILE A 59 -9.01 9.04 -16.56
C ILE A 59 -9.76 8.61 -17.82
N VAL A 60 -10.37 7.42 -17.83
CA VAL A 60 -11.14 6.91 -18.98
C VAL A 60 -12.30 7.83 -19.30
N HIS A 61 -13.04 8.29 -18.29
CA HIS A 61 -14.13 9.25 -18.49
C HIS A 61 -13.62 10.57 -19.08
N TYR A 62 -12.48 11.07 -18.59
CA TYR A 62 -11.87 12.29 -19.13
C TYR A 62 -11.46 12.12 -20.59
N ASP A 63 -10.82 11.00 -20.94
CA ASP A 63 -10.40 10.71 -22.31
C ASP A 63 -11.59 10.69 -23.29
N VAL A 64 -12.69 10.02 -22.91
CA VAL A 64 -13.91 9.96 -23.72
C VAL A 64 -14.58 11.33 -23.88
N THR A 65 -14.49 12.22 -22.89
CA THR A 65 -15.18 13.52 -22.89
C THR A 65 -14.36 14.65 -23.49
N MET A 66 -13.03 14.63 -23.32
CA MET A 66 -12.11 15.68 -23.76
C MET A 66 -11.27 15.27 -24.98
N GLY A 67 -11.29 13.99 -25.37
CA GLY A 67 -10.58 13.48 -26.55
C GLY A 67 -9.08 13.30 -26.35
N GLY A 68 -8.66 12.96 -25.13
CA GLY A 68 -7.26 12.71 -24.78
C GLY A 68 -7.06 12.52 -23.27
N LEU A 69 -5.97 11.86 -22.89
CA LEU A 69 -5.58 11.67 -21.50
C LEU A 69 -5.32 13.02 -20.78
N PRO A 70 -5.59 13.12 -19.46
CA PRO A 70 -5.26 14.30 -18.69
C PRO A 70 -3.73 14.51 -18.61
N ASP A 71 -3.31 15.74 -18.39
CA ASP A 71 -1.89 16.07 -18.16
C ASP A 71 -1.43 15.65 -16.76
N ASP A 72 -2.33 15.74 -15.78
CA ASP A 72 -2.10 15.46 -14.38
C ASP A 72 -3.43 15.09 -13.67
N LEU A 73 -3.34 14.65 -12.41
CA LEU A 73 -4.52 14.33 -11.59
C LEU A 73 -5.33 15.57 -11.17
N ALA A 74 -4.76 16.78 -11.25
CA ALA A 74 -5.49 18.01 -10.92
C ALA A 74 -6.59 18.30 -11.94
N LYS A 75 -6.41 17.92 -13.21
CA LYS A 75 -7.48 17.95 -14.23
C LYS A 75 -8.70 17.11 -13.84
N LEU A 76 -8.48 16.06 -13.05
CA LEU A 76 -9.53 15.17 -12.54
C LEU A 76 -10.06 15.61 -11.16
N ARG A 77 -9.47 16.64 -10.54
CA ARG A 77 -9.69 17.03 -9.13
C ARG A 77 -9.40 15.90 -8.15
N MET A 78 -8.34 15.15 -8.42
CA MET A 78 -7.87 14.02 -7.60
C MET A 78 -6.43 14.22 -7.11
N ASP A 79 -5.87 15.41 -7.27
CA ASP A 79 -4.52 15.80 -6.83
C ASP A 79 -4.38 15.86 -5.29
N ASP A 80 -5.48 16.12 -4.58
CA ASP A 80 -5.54 16.06 -3.11
C ASP A 80 -5.73 14.63 -2.57
N MET A 81 -5.90 13.64 -3.44
CA MET A 81 -6.15 12.27 -3.03
C MET A 81 -4.85 11.63 -2.50
N LEU A 82 -4.89 11.24 -1.22
CA LEU A 82 -3.75 10.61 -0.55
C LEU A 82 -3.94 9.10 -0.49
N ASN A 83 -2.87 8.38 -0.76
CA ASN A 83 -2.77 6.96 -0.54
C ASN A 83 -2.79 6.65 0.98
N PRO A 84 -2.94 5.37 1.38
CA PRO A 84 -3.07 4.97 2.79
C PRO A 84 -1.86 5.29 3.69
N TRP A 85 -0.74 5.70 3.11
CA TRP A 85 0.48 6.13 3.80
C TRP A 85 0.64 7.66 3.83
N GLY A 86 -0.36 8.40 3.35
CA GLY A 86 -0.42 9.87 3.43
C GLY A 86 0.33 10.59 2.31
N GLN A 87 0.58 9.91 1.20
CA GLN A 87 1.30 10.48 0.05
C GLN A 87 0.39 10.55 -1.18
N PRO A 88 0.59 11.48 -2.10
CA PRO A 88 -0.21 11.54 -3.32
C PRO A 88 -0.03 10.28 -4.18
N TYR A 89 -0.99 10.05 -5.07
CA TYR A 89 -0.83 9.10 -6.17
C TYR A 89 0.02 9.72 -7.29
N GLU A 90 0.87 8.90 -7.91
CA GLU A 90 1.74 9.31 -9.00
C GLU A 90 1.08 8.96 -10.34
N PHE A 91 1.08 9.93 -11.26
CA PHE A 91 0.54 9.77 -12.60
C PHE A 91 1.50 10.36 -13.62
N LEU A 92 1.76 9.62 -14.70
CA LEU A 92 2.57 10.08 -15.82
C LEU A 92 1.90 9.75 -17.15
N ASN A 93 1.40 10.76 -17.83
CA ASN A 93 0.94 10.61 -19.21
C ASN A 93 2.15 10.46 -20.16
N HIS A 94 2.22 9.33 -20.87
CA HIS A 94 3.35 9.03 -21.76
C HIS A 94 3.42 9.96 -22.97
N THR A 95 2.31 10.55 -23.40
CA THR A 95 2.33 11.51 -24.53
C THR A 95 3.07 12.81 -24.19
N ASN A 96 3.20 13.11 -22.90
CA ASN A 96 3.84 14.34 -22.41
C ASN A 96 5.35 14.19 -22.24
N VAL A 97 5.90 12.98 -22.42
CA VAL A 97 7.32 12.68 -22.22
C VAL A 97 7.96 12.26 -23.53
N LYS A 98 9.13 12.83 -23.83
CA LYS A 98 9.95 12.37 -24.96
C LYS A 98 10.83 11.19 -24.53
N GLY A 99 10.61 10.04 -25.17
CA GLY A 99 11.33 8.80 -24.86
C GLY A 99 10.80 8.11 -23.60
N ASN A 100 11.46 7.02 -23.20
CA ASN A 100 10.95 6.10 -22.17
C ASN A 100 11.73 6.15 -20.84
N GLY A 101 12.56 7.18 -20.63
CA GLY A 101 13.46 7.26 -19.48
C GLY A 101 12.73 7.32 -18.13
N GLN A 102 11.56 7.95 -18.11
CA GLN A 102 10.71 8.13 -16.92
C GLN A 102 9.69 7.01 -16.73
N PHE A 103 9.45 6.18 -17.75
CA PHE A 103 8.41 5.15 -17.70
C PHE A 103 8.77 4.07 -16.69
N ARG A 104 7.73 3.57 -16.02
CA ARG A 104 7.83 2.38 -15.18
C ARG A 104 8.20 1.18 -16.05
N LYS A 105 8.97 0.26 -15.47
CA LYS A 105 9.52 -0.88 -16.21
C LYS A 105 9.76 -2.11 -15.37
N PHE A 106 9.76 -3.27 -16.01
CA PHE A 106 10.05 -4.54 -15.36
C PHE A 106 10.90 -5.44 -16.26
N LYS A 107 12.06 -5.89 -15.78
CA LYS A 107 12.92 -6.90 -16.45
C LYS A 107 13.10 -6.72 -17.97
N GLY A 108 13.29 -5.49 -18.45
CA GLY A 108 13.49 -5.17 -19.87
C GLY A 108 12.23 -4.78 -20.63
N GLU A 109 11.05 -4.99 -20.05
CA GLU A 109 9.79 -4.43 -20.52
C GLU A 109 9.72 -2.95 -20.20
N VAL A 110 9.70 -2.12 -21.25
CA VAL A 110 9.56 -0.67 -21.17
C VAL A 110 8.71 -0.20 -22.36
N PRO A 111 7.56 0.45 -22.13
CA PRO A 111 6.95 0.76 -20.83
C PRO A 111 6.19 -0.43 -20.22
N LEU A 112 5.85 -0.31 -18.93
CA LEU A 112 4.94 -1.22 -18.23
C LEU A 112 3.47 -1.10 -18.71
N ASN A 113 3.09 0.09 -19.17
CA ASN A 113 1.79 0.39 -19.77
C ASN A 113 2.01 1.23 -21.04
N SER A 114 1.19 1.05 -22.07
CA SER A 114 1.32 1.79 -23.32
C SER A 114 0.86 3.24 -23.21
N ASP A 115 -0.05 3.53 -22.30
CA ASP A 115 -0.82 4.78 -22.20
C ASP A 115 -0.27 5.76 -21.15
N TYR A 116 -0.20 5.34 -19.89
CA TYR A 116 0.25 6.14 -18.76
C TYR A 116 0.71 5.26 -17.60
N ASP A 117 1.55 5.80 -16.73
CA ASP A 117 1.85 5.20 -15.44
C ASP A 117 0.90 5.76 -14.37
N LEU A 118 0.38 4.88 -13.51
CA LEU A 118 -0.45 5.23 -12.35
C LEU A 118 -0.08 4.31 -11.18
N TYR A 119 0.34 4.90 -10.07
CA TYR A 119 0.80 4.13 -8.91
C TYR A 119 0.78 4.91 -7.59
N SER A 120 0.94 4.17 -6.49
CA SER A 120 1.28 4.70 -5.17
C SER A 120 2.69 4.24 -4.80
N ILE A 121 3.48 5.13 -4.19
CA ILE A 121 4.87 4.89 -3.78
C ILE A 121 5.03 4.09 -2.48
N GLY A 122 3.96 3.45 -2.01
CA GLY A 122 4.05 2.54 -0.87
C GLY A 122 4.35 3.21 0.49
N PRO A 123 4.60 2.40 1.53
CA PRO A 123 4.94 2.85 2.88
C PRO A 123 6.31 3.51 3.03
N ASP A 124 7.30 3.17 2.18
CA ASP A 124 8.67 3.65 2.36
C ASP A 124 8.91 5.07 1.78
N SER A 125 7.91 5.60 1.07
CA SER A 125 7.93 6.94 0.49
C SER A 125 9.03 7.16 -0.56
N ALA A 126 9.57 6.08 -1.12
CA ALA A 126 10.59 6.11 -2.15
C ALA A 126 10.10 5.33 -3.37
N SER A 127 10.55 5.71 -4.56
CA SER A 127 10.25 4.94 -5.77
C SER A 127 11.28 5.24 -6.85
N ASN A 128 11.46 4.28 -7.74
CA ASN A 128 12.30 4.36 -8.93
C ASN A 128 11.58 3.72 -10.12
N GLY A 129 11.86 4.15 -11.36
CA GLY A 129 11.19 3.61 -12.55
C GLY A 129 11.11 2.06 -12.64
N PRO A 130 12.20 1.30 -12.43
CA PRO A 130 12.15 -0.16 -12.46
C PRO A 130 11.46 -0.76 -11.21
N LEU A 131 10.45 -1.62 -11.40
CA LEU A 131 9.83 -2.41 -10.33
C LEU A 131 10.79 -3.40 -9.65
N THR A 132 11.93 -3.69 -10.28
CA THR A 132 12.97 -4.55 -9.70
C THR A 132 13.84 -3.83 -8.66
N ALA A 133 13.82 -2.48 -8.64
CA ALA A 133 14.54 -1.68 -7.67
C ALA A 133 14.01 -1.93 -6.25
N ALA A 134 14.89 -1.94 -5.25
CA ALA A 134 14.50 -2.25 -3.86
C ALA A 134 13.41 -1.31 -3.33
N THR A 135 13.50 -0.03 -3.68
CA THR A 135 12.55 1.05 -3.32
C THR A 135 11.27 1.05 -4.14
N SER A 136 11.08 0.13 -5.09
CA SER A 136 9.86 0.09 -5.92
C SER A 136 9.07 -1.20 -5.70
N ARG A 137 9.52 -2.04 -4.76
CA ARG A 137 8.92 -3.35 -4.48
C ARG A 137 7.61 -3.21 -3.71
N ASP A 138 7.50 -2.18 -2.89
CA ASP A 138 6.32 -1.86 -2.08
C ASP A 138 5.34 -0.91 -2.77
N ASP A 139 5.71 -0.38 -3.94
CA ASP A 139 4.81 0.39 -4.81
C ASP A 139 3.57 -0.42 -5.17
N ILE A 140 2.42 0.26 -5.23
CA ILE A 140 1.17 -0.31 -5.75
C ILE A 140 0.94 0.25 -7.14
N VAL A 141 0.98 -0.60 -8.16
CA VAL A 141 1.07 -0.17 -9.56
C VAL A 141 -0.09 -0.71 -10.39
N ARG A 142 -0.58 0.11 -11.32
CA ARG A 142 -1.26 -0.36 -12.54
C ARG A 142 -0.20 -0.83 -13.54
N ALA A 143 -0.41 -1.99 -14.14
CA ALA A 143 0.52 -2.59 -15.10
C ALA A 143 -0.22 -3.41 -16.17
N ALA A 144 0.49 -3.75 -17.25
CA ALA A 144 -0.03 -4.54 -18.36
C ALA A 144 -1.32 -3.96 -18.97
N ASN A 145 -1.37 -2.63 -19.08
CA ASN A 145 -2.46 -1.84 -19.64
C ASN A 145 -3.81 -1.91 -18.89
N ASP A 146 -3.81 -2.33 -17.61
CA ASP A 146 -4.96 -2.48 -16.68
C ASP A 146 -5.13 -3.92 -16.15
N ALA A 147 -4.54 -4.91 -16.81
CA ALA A 147 -4.68 -6.32 -16.45
C ALA A 147 -4.11 -6.65 -15.06
N PHE A 148 -3.24 -5.80 -14.52
CA PHE A 148 -2.70 -5.91 -13.17
C PHE A 148 -2.83 -4.61 -12.39
N VAL A 149 -3.40 -4.70 -11.18
CA VAL A 149 -3.32 -3.64 -10.16
C VAL A 149 -2.90 -4.26 -8.83
N GLY A 150 -1.66 -3.99 -8.41
CA GLY A 150 -1.10 -4.71 -7.28
C GLY A 150 0.28 -4.27 -6.84
N LEU A 151 0.85 -5.04 -5.91
CA LEU A 151 2.17 -4.79 -5.36
C LEU A 151 3.23 -5.01 -6.46
N GLY A 152 4.12 -4.04 -6.67
CA GLY A 152 5.17 -4.10 -7.71
C GLY A 152 6.05 -5.34 -7.59
N ALA A 153 6.35 -5.78 -6.37
CA ALA A 153 7.07 -7.03 -6.12
C ALA A 153 6.37 -8.28 -6.71
N ASN A 154 5.05 -8.27 -6.84
CA ASN A 154 4.26 -9.41 -7.30
C ASN A 154 4.01 -9.39 -8.82
N PHE A 155 4.38 -8.32 -9.53
CA PHE A 155 4.15 -8.22 -10.98
C PHE A 155 4.86 -9.34 -11.76
N GLY A 156 6.03 -9.77 -11.28
CA GLY A 156 6.76 -10.88 -11.90
C GLY A 156 6.01 -12.22 -11.88
N ASP A 157 5.18 -12.44 -10.86
CA ASP A 157 4.39 -13.67 -10.75
C ASP A 157 3.17 -13.63 -11.68
N PHE A 158 2.61 -12.44 -11.91
CA PHE A 158 1.51 -12.20 -12.85
C PHE A 158 1.92 -12.48 -14.31
N GLY A 159 3.06 -11.98 -14.77
CA GLY A 159 3.54 -12.26 -16.14
C GLY A 159 3.81 -13.75 -16.42
N ASN A 160 4.13 -14.52 -15.37
CA ASN A 160 4.34 -15.97 -15.49
C ASN A 160 3.02 -16.76 -15.53
N SER A 161 1.92 -16.26 -14.96
CA SER A 161 0.63 -16.95 -15.01
C SER A 161 -0.09 -16.79 -16.35
N ASP A 162 0.08 -15.63 -17.00
CA ASP A 162 -0.58 -15.33 -18.27
C ASP A 162 0.14 -15.93 -19.49
N SER A 163 1.45 -16.20 -19.38
CA SER A 163 2.23 -16.87 -20.43
C SER A 163 2.01 -18.39 -20.51
N GLN A 164 1.18 -18.95 -19.63
CA GLN A 164 0.86 -20.38 -19.57
C GLN A 164 -0.58 -20.71 -20.04
N GLN A 165 -1.29 -19.75 -20.64
CA GLN A 165 -2.61 -19.91 -21.25
C GLN A 165 -2.53 -19.67 -22.75
#